data_AF-A0A1V4ZFI6-F1
#
_entry.id   AF-A0A1V4ZFI6-F1
#
_cell.length_a   1.000
_cell.length_b   1.000
_cell.length_c   1.000
_cell.angle_alpha   90.00
_cell.angle_beta   90.00
_cell.angle_gamma   90.00
#
_symmetry.space_group_name_H-M   'P 1'
#
loop_
_entity.id
_entity.type
_entity.pdbx_description
1 polymer ?
#
loop_
_entity_poly.entity_id
_entity_poly.type
_entity_poly.pdbx_seq_one_letter_code
_entity_poly.pdbx_strand_id
1 'polypeptide(L)'
;MHMAEIKNIPDEKKSGLDALARNPLWVGLAIGILAAVIQLLLISAGGPEAYGFCVACHTRDVVNIAVNDIAGTKLAVAPLSQNAILPVLTVIGVLIGAWVSARYYEEFRTKTGSAASYLWYLLGGLLFMIFALFMGGCPYRMGLRIGYGDVVAFIGVIAIVIGVLIGIQVATKLAEREG
;
A
#
# COMPACT_ATOMS: atom_id res chain seq x y z
N MET A 1 28.57 0.11 14.50
CA MET A 1 27.99 1.11 15.42
C MET A 1 28.50 2.48 15.00
N HIS A 2 27.74 3.19 14.17
CA HIS A 2 27.94 4.62 13.92
C HIS A 2 26.64 5.27 14.37
N MET A 3 26.70 5.98 15.50
CA MET A 3 25.58 6.80 15.97
C MET A 3 25.41 7.91 14.94
N ALA A 4 24.38 7.81 14.10
CA ALA A 4 23.98 8.91 13.24
C ALA A 4 23.57 10.07 14.17
N GLU A 5 24.39 11.11 14.19
CA GLU A 5 24.02 12.42 14.73
C GLU A 5 22.65 12.78 14.18
N ILE A 6 21.66 12.94 15.07
CA ILE A 6 20.41 13.60 14.73
C ILE A 6 20.77 15.08 14.58
N LYS A 7 21.16 15.45 13.36
CA LYS A 7 21.35 16.85 13.00
C LYS A 7 19.99 17.53 13.15
N ASN A 8 19.86 18.39 14.15
CA ASN A 8 18.67 19.22 14.33
C ASN A 8 18.52 20.09 13.08
N ILE A 9 17.57 19.73 12.23
CA ILE A 9 17.11 20.59 11.14
C ILE A 9 16.54 21.86 11.82
N PRO A 10 16.98 23.06 11.41
CA PRO A 10 16.40 24.29 11.93
C PRO A 10 14.89 24.28 11.68
N ASP A 11 14.13 24.70 12.69
CA ASP A 11 12.66 24.82 12.73
C ASP A 11 12.19 25.88 11.70
N GLU A 12 12.45 25.66 10.42
CA GLU A 12 12.12 26.58 9.36
C GLU A 12 10.85 26.09 8.67
N LYS A 13 9.76 26.66 9.20
CA LYS A 13 8.36 26.56 8.74
C LYS A 13 7.62 25.31 9.21
N LYS A 14 7.28 25.28 10.51
CA LYS A 14 6.05 24.62 10.99
C LYS A 14 4.85 25.24 10.26
N SER A 15 4.60 24.75 9.06
CA SER A 15 3.40 25.09 8.32
C SER A 15 2.23 24.38 9.01
N GLY A 16 1.03 24.96 8.99
CA GLY A 16 -0.17 24.28 9.48
C GLY A 16 -0.37 22.89 8.87
N LEU A 17 0.23 22.63 7.69
CA LEU A 17 0.31 21.32 7.05
C LEU A 17 1.05 20.26 7.88
N ASP A 18 2.14 20.58 8.58
CA ASP A 18 2.91 19.59 9.36
C ASP A 18 2.23 19.21 10.68
N ALA A 19 1.38 20.09 11.19
CA ALA A 19 0.50 19.78 12.32
C ALA A 19 -0.68 18.91 11.87
N LEU A 20 -1.24 19.20 10.68
CA LEU A 20 -2.33 18.43 10.09
C LEU A 20 -1.90 17.02 9.67
N ALA A 21 -0.70 16.88 9.08
CA ALA A 21 -0.13 15.62 8.62
C ALA A 21 0.25 14.65 9.76
N ARG A 22 0.41 15.15 10.99
CA ARG A 22 0.67 14.30 12.16
C ARG A 22 -0.56 13.56 12.69
N ASN A 23 -1.76 14.01 12.32
CA ASN A 23 -2.99 13.36 12.75
C ASN A 23 -3.42 12.31 11.72
N PRO A 24 -3.44 11.01 12.08
CA PRO A 24 -3.74 9.92 11.14
C PRO A 24 -5.14 10.04 10.52
N LEU A 25 -6.08 10.70 11.19
CA LEU A 25 -7.43 10.93 10.67
C LEU A 25 -7.42 11.90 9.48
N TRP A 26 -6.66 12.99 9.56
CA TRP A 26 -6.55 13.96 8.47
C TRP A 26 -5.80 13.40 7.27
N VAL A 27 -4.74 12.62 7.51
CA VAL A 27 -4.01 11.90 6.45
C VAL A 27 -4.92 10.87 5.78
N GLY A 28 -5.67 10.09 6.55
CA GLY A 28 -6.64 9.12 6.04
C GLY A 28 -7.73 9.78 5.20
N LEU A 29 -8.27 10.91 5.66
CA LEU A 29 -9.27 11.69 4.92
C LEU A 29 -8.69 12.23 3.60
N ALA A 30 -7.49 12.81 3.63
CA ALA A 30 -6.84 13.32 2.42
C ALA A 30 -6.58 12.21 1.39
N ILE A 31 -6.07 11.06 1.83
CA ILE A 31 -5.86 9.89 0.96
C ILE A 31 -7.19 9.39 0.39
N GLY A 32 -8.26 9.33 1.19
CA GLY A 32 -9.58 8.89 0.75
C GLY A 32 -10.26 9.85 -0.23
N ILE A 33 -10.11 11.17 -0.04
CA ILE A 33 -10.62 12.16 -1.01
C ILE A 33 -9.83 12.06 -2.31
N LEU A 34 -8.50 12.03 -2.23
CA LEU A 34 -7.64 11.91 -3.40
C LEU A 34 -7.94 10.60 -4.17
N ALA A 35 -8.21 9.51 -3.44
CA ALA A 35 -8.66 8.24 -4.00
C ALA A 35 -9.91 8.37 -4.86
N ALA A 36 -10.94 9.01 -4.31
CA ALA A 36 -12.21 9.20 -4.99
C ALA A 36 -12.06 10.10 -6.23
N VAL A 37 -11.25 11.16 -6.13
CA VAL A 37 -10.95 12.05 -7.26
C VAL A 37 -10.17 11.31 -8.36
N ILE A 38 -9.16 10.52 -7.99
CA ILE A 38 -8.41 9.70 -8.95
C ILE A 38 -9.32 8.67 -9.62
N GLN A 39 -10.23 8.05 -8.86
CA GLN A 39 -11.23 7.11 -9.41
C GLN A 39 -12.17 7.80 -10.43
N LEU A 40 -12.64 9.02 -10.16
CA LEU A 40 -13.42 9.82 -11.11
C LEU A 40 -12.70 10.01 -12.45
N LEU A 41 -11.38 10.25 -12.41
CA LEU A 41 -10.55 10.38 -13.62
C LEU A 41 -10.32 9.04 -14.33
N LEU A 42 -10.13 7.95 -13.58
CA LEU A 42 -9.84 6.61 -14.11
C LEU A 42 -11.03 5.93 -14.78
N ILE A 43 -12.27 6.22 -14.35
CA ILE A 43 -13.49 5.69 -14.99
C ILE A 43 -13.58 6.18 -16.44
N SER A 44 -13.20 7.44 -16.69
CA SER A 44 -13.14 8.02 -18.04
C SER A 44 -12.12 7.31 -18.95
N ALA A 45 -11.11 6.67 -18.36
CA ALA A 45 -10.08 5.91 -19.08
C ALA A 45 -10.42 4.40 -19.26
N GLY A 46 -11.65 3.96 -18.96
CA GLY A 46 -12.09 2.58 -19.15
C GLY A 46 -11.62 1.60 -18.06
N GLY A 47 -11.28 2.11 -16.87
CA GLY A 47 -10.91 1.29 -15.72
C GLY A 47 -12.07 0.50 -15.10
N PRO A 48 -11.80 -0.62 -14.41
CA PRO A 48 -12.82 -1.32 -13.61
C PRO A 48 -13.43 -0.41 -12.53
N GLU A 49 -14.67 -0.70 -12.14
CA GLU A 49 -15.30 -0.04 -10.98
C GLU A 49 -14.49 -0.27 -9.70
N ALA A 50 -14.37 0.78 -8.89
CA ALA A 50 -13.58 0.78 -7.65
C ALA A 50 -12.12 0.31 -7.81
N TYR A 51 -11.47 0.55 -8.96
CA TYR A 51 -10.09 0.09 -9.19
C TYR A 51 -9.09 0.82 -8.27
N GLY A 52 -9.17 2.15 -8.18
CA GLY A 52 -8.36 2.99 -7.31
C GLY A 52 -6.85 2.72 -7.36
N PHE A 53 -6.10 3.15 -6.34
CA PHE A 53 -4.76 2.62 -6.04
C PHE A 53 -4.87 1.36 -5.18
N CYS A 54 -4.80 0.18 -5.81
CA CYS A 54 -4.82 -1.10 -5.11
C CYS A 54 -3.46 -1.80 -5.15
N VAL A 55 -2.73 -1.83 -4.03
CA VAL A 55 -1.38 -2.42 -3.98
C VAL A 55 -1.38 -3.90 -4.42
N ALA A 56 -2.41 -4.68 -4.08
CA ALA A 56 -2.50 -6.09 -4.48
C ALA A 56 -2.73 -6.23 -6.00
N CYS A 57 -3.68 -5.47 -6.56
CA CYS A 57 -4.00 -5.57 -8.00
C CYS A 57 -2.88 -5.00 -8.87
N HIS A 58 -2.26 -3.88 -8.48
CA HIS A 58 -1.12 -3.34 -9.22
C HIS A 58 0.11 -4.24 -9.13
N THR A 59 0.38 -4.88 -7.98
CA THR A 59 1.46 -5.87 -7.88
C THR A 59 1.21 -7.05 -8.81
N ARG A 60 -0.03 -7.60 -8.81
CA ARG A 60 -0.42 -8.69 -9.70
C ARG A 60 -0.25 -8.30 -11.17
N ASP A 61 -0.68 -7.10 -11.56
CA ASP A 61 -0.60 -6.65 -12.94
C ASP A 61 0.86 -6.46 -13.39
N VAL A 62 1.73 -5.90 -12.55
CA VAL A 62 3.17 -5.82 -12.85
C VAL A 62 3.78 -7.21 -13.04
N VAL A 63 3.43 -8.18 -12.19
CA VAL A 63 3.91 -9.56 -12.32
C VAL A 63 3.37 -10.21 -13.60
N ASN A 64 2.08 -10.05 -13.90
CA ASN A 64 1.47 -10.60 -15.11
C ASN A 64 2.07 -9.98 -16.38
N ILE A 65 2.37 -8.68 -16.40
CA ILE A 65 3.09 -8.03 -17.52
C ILE A 65 4.48 -8.67 -17.69
N ALA A 66 5.27 -8.75 -16.61
CA ALA A 66 6.60 -9.34 -16.67
C ALA A 66 6.57 -10.81 -17.15
N VAL A 67 5.60 -11.60 -16.68
CA VAL A 67 5.44 -13.00 -17.10
C VAL A 67 4.96 -13.11 -18.55
N ASN A 68 4.08 -12.21 -19.01
CA ASN A 68 3.67 -12.16 -20.41
C ASN A 68 4.85 -11.83 -21.32
N ASP A 69 5.69 -10.86 -20.93
CA ASP A 69 6.86 -10.44 -21.69
C ASP A 69 7.97 -11.50 -21.73
N ILE A 70 8.21 -12.21 -20.62
CA ILE A 70 9.27 -13.21 -20.51
C ILE A 70 8.84 -14.56 -21.10
N ALA A 71 7.61 -15.00 -20.83
CA ALA A 71 7.14 -16.34 -21.15
C ALA A 71 6.20 -16.39 -22.38
N GLY A 72 5.94 -15.26 -23.03
CA GLY A 72 5.03 -15.18 -24.19
C GLY A 72 3.58 -15.54 -23.87
N THR A 73 3.20 -15.46 -22.59
CA THR A 73 1.88 -15.81 -22.11
C THR A 73 0.90 -14.64 -22.24
N LYS A 74 -0.40 -14.91 -22.08
CA LYS A 74 -1.47 -13.89 -22.13
C LYS A 74 -2.30 -13.89 -20.84
N LEU A 75 -1.64 -13.71 -19.71
CA LEU A 75 -2.32 -13.52 -18.43
C LEU A 75 -3.09 -12.20 -18.45
N ALA A 76 -4.24 -12.20 -17.77
CA ALA A 76 -5.12 -11.05 -17.70
C ALA A 76 -4.44 -9.88 -16.95
N VAL A 77 -4.48 -8.71 -17.58
CA VAL A 77 -3.94 -7.45 -17.08
C VAL A 77 -5.00 -6.38 -17.26
N ALA A 78 -5.17 -5.50 -16.26
CA ALA A 78 -6.18 -4.44 -16.39
C ALA A 78 -5.79 -3.47 -17.51
N PRO A 79 -6.76 -2.93 -18.29
CA PRO A 79 -6.49 -1.97 -19.37
C PRO A 79 -5.69 -0.76 -18.91
N LEU A 80 -5.93 -0.30 -17.68
CA LEU A 80 -5.20 0.79 -17.01
C LEU A 80 -3.71 0.48 -16.82
N SER A 81 -3.34 -0.78 -16.56
CA SER A 81 -1.94 -1.18 -16.39
C SER A 81 -1.23 -1.42 -17.71
N GLN A 82 -1.98 -1.69 -18.79
CA GLN A 82 -1.44 -1.88 -20.14
C GLN A 82 -1.11 -0.54 -20.81
N ASN A 83 -1.83 0.52 -20.46
CA ASN A 83 -1.55 1.87 -20.91
C ASN A 83 -0.29 2.37 -20.18
N ALA A 84 0.88 2.02 -20.71
CA ALA A 84 2.24 2.27 -20.19
C ALA A 84 2.59 3.74 -19.88
N ILE A 85 1.62 4.65 -20.03
CA ILE A 85 1.68 6.09 -19.75
C ILE A 85 1.35 6.39 -18.27
N LEU A 86 0.82 5.42 -17.50
CA LEU A 86 0.55 5.56 -16.05
C LEU A 86 1.47 4.72 -15.13
N PRO A 87 2.79 4.61 -15.35
CA PRO A 87 3.69 3.84 -14.48
C PRO A 87 3.76 4.44 -13.06
N VAL A 88 3.41 5.72 -12.90
CA VAL A 88 3.35 6.40 -11.60
C VAL A 88 2.29 5.79 -10.67
N LEU A 89 1.21 5.22 -11.22
CA LEU A 89 0.16 4.55 -10.45
C LEU A 89 0.43 3.05 -10.25
N THR A 90 1.61 2.55 -10.66
CA THR A 90 2.03 1.18 -10.34
C THR A 90 2.75 1.14 -9.00
N VAL A 91 2.99 -0.08 -8.51
CA VAL A 91 3.82 -0.30 -7.30
C VAL A 91 5.19 0.36 -7.44
N ILE A 92 5.76 0.40 -8.64
CA ILE A 92 7.06 1.02 -8.91
C ILE A 92 7.00 2.53 -8.63
N GLY A 93 5.96 3.21 -9.13
CA GLY A 93 5.76 4.64 -8.88
C GLY A 93 5.63 4.97 -7.40
N VAL A 94 4.90 4.15 -6.64
CA VAL A 94 4.76 4.33 -5.19
C VAL A 94 6.06 4.07 -4.44
N LEU A 95 6.85 3.07 -4.83
CA LEU A 95 8.17 2.83 -4.24
C LEU A 95 9.12 3.99 -4.50
N ILE A 96 9.13 4.55 -5.72
CA ILE A 96 9.93 5.73 -6.06
C ILE A 96 9.46 6.95 -5.25
N GLY A 97 8.15 7.20 -5.19
CA GLY A 97 7.57 8.31 -4.44
C GLY A 97 7.88 8.23 -2.94
N ALA A 98 7.74 7.04 -2.34
CA ALA A 98 8.10 6.78 -0.95
C ALA A 98 9.60 7.00 -0.70
N TRP A 99 10.45 6.55 -1.63
CA TRP A 99 11.89 6.75 -1.53
C TRP A 99 12.30 8.22 -1.64
N VAL A 100 11.74 8.97 -2.60
CA VAL A 100 11.98 10.43 -2.74
C VAL A 100 11.53 11.17 -1.49
N SER A 101 10.33 10.87 -0.98
CA SER A 101 9.79 11.46 0.25
C SER A 101 10.68 11.17 1.46
N ALA A 102 11.06 9.89 1.67
CA ALA A 102 11.92 9.50 2.79
C ALA A 102 13.30 10.17 2.74
N ARG A 103 13.83 10.43 1.53
CA ARG A 103 15.12 11.12 1.35
C ARG A 103 15.00 12.63 1.59
N TYR A 104 13.90 13.24 1.17
CA TYR A 104 13.64 14.67 1.37
C TYR A 104 13.46 15.04 2.84
N TYR A 105 12.78 14.19 3.62
CA TYR A 105 12.60 14.37 5.07
C TYR A 105 13.73 13.77 5.92
N GLU A 106 14.79 13.23 5.30
CA GLU A 106 15.91 12.57 5.97
C GLU A 106 15.51 11.41 6.92
N GLU A 107 14.34 10.79 6.68
CA GLU A 107 13.82 9.67 7.47
C GLU A 107 14.24 8.30 6.91
N PHE A 108 14.97 8.28 5.80
CA PHE A 108 15.41 7.03 5.18
C PHE A 108 16.43 6.29 6.07
N ARG A 109 15.98 5.18 6.68
CA ARG A 109 16.81 4.30 7.51
C ARG A 109 16.81 2.88 6.96
N THR A 110 17.99 2.33 6.69
CA THR A 110 18.14 0.92 6.30
C THR A 110 18.02 0.04 7.54
N LYS A 111 17.04 -0.87 7.54
CA LYS A 111 16.90 -1.88 8.60
C LYS A 111 17.57 -3.16 8.15
N THR A 112 18.48 -3.69 8.98
CA THR A 112 19.03 -5.04 8.83
C THR A 112 18.27 -6.01 9.74
N GLY A 113 18.02 -7.22 9.25
CA GLY A 113 17.29 -8.25 10.00
C GLY A 113 18.04 -9.58 10.01
N SER A 114 17.59 -10.51 10.86
CA SER A 114 18.06 -11.89 10.81
C SER A 114 17.46 -12.64 9.61
N ALA A 115 18.06 -13.76 9.20
CA ALA A 115 17.50 -14.62 8.15
C ALA A 115 16.07 -15.08 8.47
N ALA A 116 15.77 -15.34 9.74
CA ALA A 116 14.43 -15.69 10.20
C ALA A 116 13.43 -14.53 10.02
N SER A 117 13.85 -13.29 10.30
CA SER A 117 13.02 -12.10 10.08
C SER A 117 12.66 -11.92 8.61
N TYR A 118 13.62 -12.09 7.70
CA TYR A 118 13.36 -12.03 6.25
C TYR A 118 12.39 -13.11 5.79
N LEU A 119 12.50 -14.33 6.32
CA LEU A 119 11.58 -15.42 6.02
C LEU A 119 10.15 -15.10 6.47
N TRP A 120 9.98 -14.52 7.66
CA TRP A 120 8.67 -14.07 8.16
C TRP A 120 8.06 -12.98 7.28
N TYR A 121 8.85 -12.01 6.80
CA TYR A 121 8.36 -10.98 5.88
C TYR A 121 7.92 -11.57 4.54
N LEU A 122 8.69 -12.52 3.99
CA LEU A 122 8.34 -13.21 2.76
C LEU A 122 7.04 -14.01 2.91
N LEU A 123 6.92 -14.81 3.96
CA LEU A 123 5.73 -15.62 4.23
C LEU A 123 4.51 -14.74 4.48
N GLY A 124 4.66 -13.67 5.27
CA GLY A 124 3.59 -12.72 5.52
C GLY A 124 3.11 -12.02 4.24
N GLY A 125 4.05 -11.58 3.39
CA GLY A 125 3.73 -10.98 2.09
C GLY A 125 3.05 -11.94 1.13
N LEU A 126 3.51 -13.20 1.07
CA LEU A 126 2.91 -14.25 0.25
C LEU A 126 1.47 -14.54 0.69
N LEU A 127 1.26 -14.77 1.97
CA LEU A 127 -0.08 -15.02 2.53
C LEU A 127 -0.99 -13.81 2.30
N PHE A 128 -0.50 -12.59 2.55
CA PHE A 128 -1.24 -11.36 2.25
C PHE A 128 -1.70 -11.31 0.80
N MET A 129 -0.81 -11.59 -0.16
CA MET A 129 -1.16 -11.56 -1.59
C MET A 129 -2.20 -12.63 -1.95
N ILE A 130 -2.05 -13.85 -1.44
CA ILE A 130 -3.00 -14.94 -1.68
C ILE A 130 -4.40 -14.55 -1.16
N PHE A 131 -4.50 -14.11 0.10
CA PHE A 131 -5.79 -13.73 0.70
C PHE A 131 -6.37 -12.46 0.10
N ALA A 132 -5.54 -11.47 -0.25
CA ALA A 132 -5.99 -10.25 -0.92
C ALA A 132 -6.58 -10.55 -2.31
N LEU A 133 -5.98 -11.51 -3.05
CA LEU A 133 -6.50 -11.96 -4.34
C LEU A 133 -7.80 -12.77 -4.18
N PHE A 134 -7.90 -13.66 -3.19
CA PHE A 134 -9.14 -14.39 -2.90
C PHE A 134 -10.29 -13.47 -2.50
N MET A 135 -10.03 -12.48 -1.65
CA MET A 135 -11.01 -11.48 -1.26
C MET A 135 -11.31 -10.49 -2.40
N GLY A 136 -10.42 -10.35 -3.37
CA GLY A 136 -10.61 -9.50 -4.56
C GLY A 136 -10.15 -8.05 -4.39
N GLY A 137 -9.25 -7.76 -3.43
CA GLY A 137 -8.66 -6.43 -3.29
C GLY A 137 -7.86 -6.21 -1.99
N CYS A 138 -7.30 -5.01 -1.88
CA CYS A 138 -6.63 -4.52 -0.67
C CYS A 138 -7.60 -3.65 0.17
N PRO A 139 -7.27 -3.25 1.42
CA PRO A 139 -8.20 -2.49 2.27
C PRO A 139 -8.73 -1.22 1.61
N TYR A 140 -7.89 -0.58 0.80
CA TYR A 140 -8.28 0.60 0.02
C TYR A 140 -9.34 0.29 -1.04
N ARG A 141 -9.15 -0.77 -1.84
CA ARG A 141 -10.12 -1.20 -2.85
C ARG A 141 -11.44 -1.63 -2.21
N MET A 142 -11.39 -2.26 -1.05
CA MET A 142 -12.60 -2.63 -0.32
C MET A 142 -13.35 -1.37 0.18
N GLY A 143 -12.64 -0.37 0.68
CA GLY A 143 -13.23 0.92 1.03
C GLY A 143 -13.94 1.59 -0.15
N LEU A 144 -13.32 1.60 -1.33
CA LEU A 144 -13.97 2.12 -2.54
C LEU A 144 -15.20 1.31 -2.93
N ARG A 145 -15.13 -0.03 -2.94
CA ARG A 145 -16.27 -0.92 -3.27
C ARG A 145 -17.45 -0.73 -2.32
N ILE A 146 -17.20 -0.49 -1.03
CA ILE A 146 -18.25 -0.12 -0.06
C ILE A 146 -18.95 1.17 -0.49
N GLY A 147 -18.19 2.15 -1.00
CA GLY A 147 -18.74 3.39 -1.57
C GLY A 147 -19.67 3.17 -2.78
N TYR A 148 -19.50 2.07 -3.51
CA TYR A 148 -20.39 1.65 -4.59
C TYR A 148 -21.57 0.77 -4.12
N GLY A 149 -21.69 0.50 -2.82
CA GLY A 149 -22.76 -0.31 -2.23
C GLY A 149 -22.48 -1.82 -2.19
N ASP A 150 -21.23 -2.25 -2.35
CA ASP A 150 -20.87 -3.67 -2.31
C ASP A 150 -20.84 -4.22 -0.86
N VAL A 151 -21.82 -5.07 -0.54
CA VAL A 151 -21.96 -5.72 0.77
C VAL A 151 -20.83 -6.71 1.05
N VAL A 152 -20.31 -7.39 0.02
CA VAL A 152 -19.18 -8.33 0.18
C VAL A 152 -17.93 -7.57 0.60
N ALA A 153 -17.70 -6.39 0.03
CA ALA A 153 -16.59 -5.53 0.43
C ALA A 153 -16.71 -5.07 1.89
N PHE A 154 -17.92 -4.81 2.38
CA PHE A 154 -18.16 -4.45 3.77
C PHE A 154 -17.78 -5.58 4.74
N ILE A 155 -18.20 -6.81 4.44
CA ILE A 155 -17.80 -8.00 5.21
C ILE A 155 -16.28 -8.20 5.16
N GLY A 156 -15.67 -8.00 3.98
CA GLY A 156 -14.22 -8.07 3.79
C GLY A 156 -13.44 -7.09 4.66
N VAL A 157 -13.89 -5.84 4.78
CA VAL A 157 -13.26 -4.85 5.68
C VAL A 157 -13.37 -5.27 7.14
N ILE A 158 -14.53 -5.76 7.58
CA ILE A 158 -14.69 -6.26 8.96
C ILE A 158 -13.72 -7.41 9.24
N ALA A 159 -13.60 -8.36 8.29
CA ALA A 159 -12.66 -9.47 8.42
C ALA A 159 -11.20 -8.98 8.49
N ILE A 160 -10.81 -8.00 7.67
CA ILE A 160 -9.47 -7.38 7.75
C ILE A 160 -9.25 -6.75 9.12
N VAL A 161 -10.22 -5.98 9.64
CA VAL A 161 -10.09 -5.30 10.95
C VAL A 161 -9.90 -6.33 12.07
N ILE A 162 -10.74 -7.37 12.12
CA ILE A 162 -10.63 -8.43 13.12
C ILE A 162 -9.27 -9.13 13.01
N GLY A 163 -8.85 -9.49 11.79
CA GLY A 163 -7.56 -10.14 11.53
C GLY A 163 -6.36 -9.30 11.98
N VAL A 164 -6.38 -8.00 11.71
CA VAL A 164 -5.33 -7.06 12.15
C VAL A 164 -5.32 -6.93 13.68
N LEU A 165 -6.47 -6.84 14.33
CA LEU A 165 -6.54 -6.76 15.80
C LEU A 165 -5.96 -8.00 16.47
N ILE A 166 -6.32 -9.20 15.99
CA ILE A 166 -5.76 -10.46 16.49
C ILE A 166 -4.25 -10.52 16.20
N GLY A 167 -3.83 -10.14 14.99
CA GLY A 167 -2.42 -10.12 14.59
C GLY A 167 -1.57 -9.20 15.48
N ILE A 168 -2.07 -8.00 15.79
CA ILE A 168 -1.42 -7.05 16.70
C ILE A 168 -1.30 -7.68 18.09
N GLN A 169 -2.38 -8.24 18.65
CA GLN A 169 -2.33 -8.85 19.99
C GLN A 169 -1.31 -9.99 20.07
N VAL A 170 -1.24 -10.84 19.04
CA VAL A 170 -0.28 -11.93 18.98
C VAL A 170 1.14 -11.39 18.85
N ALA A 171 1.39 -10.46 17.92
CA ALA A 171 2.69 -9.87 17.69
C ALA A 171 3.23 -9.13 18.92
N THR A 172 2.39 -8.35 19.61
CA THR A 172 2.76 -7.66 20.84
C THR A 172 3.11 -8.65 21.94
N LYS A 173 2.32 -9.71 22.14
CA LYS A 173 2.63 -10.75 23.15
C LYS A 173 3.92 -11.52 22.85
N LEU A 174 4.25 -11.74 21.58
CA LEU A 174 5.51 -12.33 21.16
C LEU A 174 6.68 -11.39 21.48
N ALA A 175 6.56 -10.11 21.15
CA ALA A 175 7.58 -9.11 21.46
C ALA A 175 7.83 -8.97 22.97
N GLU A 176 6.77 -9.01 23.79
CA GLU A 176 6.89 -8.99 25.26
C GLU A 176 7.57 -10.22 25.84
N ARG A 177 7.60 -11.36 25.13
CA ARG A 177 8.29 -12.58 25.58
C ARG A 177 9.78 -12.60 25.22
N GLU A 178 10.16 -11.81 24.23
CA GLU A 178 11.54 -11.72 23.75
C GLU A 178 12.35 -10.59 24.43
N GLY A 179 11.69 -9.64 25.09
CA GLY A 179 12.30 -8.54 25.86
C GLY A 179 12.43 -8.84 27.34
#